data_AF-A0A973GJS9-F1
#
_entry.id   AF-A0A973GJS9-F1
#
_cell.length_a   1.000
_cell.length_b   1.000
_cell.length_c   1.000
_cell.angle_alpha   90.00
_cell.angle_beta   90.00
_cell.angle_gamma   90.00
#
_symmetry.space_group_name_H-M   'P 1'
#
loop_
_entity.id
_entity.type
_entity.pdbx_description
1 polymer ?
#
loop_
_entity_poly.entity_id
_entity_poly.type
_entity_poly.pdbx_seq_one_letter_code
_entity_poly.pdbx_strand_id
1 'polypeptide(L)'
;MIITRKNDFGLSYNHFFQGRWWGGVGTKLQQNTELDLDYRLQMGLAAGYDIVHTNPVRFYAMGGVLVNREKPTDSVDFSTNFEGIVSMKLIWLQYRRPEINISTNIDFY
;
A
#
# COMPACT_ATOMS: atom_id res chain seq x y z
N MET A 1 32.05 3.00 13.12
CA MET A 1 31.03 1.94 13.17
C MET A 1 29.69 2.60 12.90
N ILE A 2 29.17 2.48 11.67
CA ILE A 2 27.86 3.05 11.31
C ILE A 2 26.82 2.11 11.91
N ILE A 3 26.00 2.61 12.83
CA ILE A 3 24.92 1.84 13.42
C ILE A 3 23.79 1.83 12.39
N THR A 4 23.73 0.77 11.59
CA THR A 4 22.66 0.55 10.62
C THR A 4 21.32 0.41 11.35
N ARG A 5 20.39 1.32 11.09
CA ARG A 5 19.03 1.27 11.64
C ARG A 5 18.04 1.08 10.50
N LYS A 6 17.32 -0.04 10.56
CA LYS A 6 16.19 -0.36 9.68
C LYS A 6 14.94 -0.51 10.54
N ASN A 7 14.11 0.52 10.56
CA ASN A 7 12.83 0.48 11.27
C ASN A 7 11.71 0.73 10.26
N ASP A 8 10.76 -0.20 10.22
CA ASP A 8 9.55 -0.10 9.41
C ASP A 8 8.34 -0.16 10.35
N PHE A 9 7.55 0.90 10.36
CA PHE A 9 6.28 0.95 11.09
C PHE A 9 5.16 1.31 10.12
N GLY A 10 4.11 0.50 10.07
CA GLY A 10 2.96 0.73 9.19
C GLY A 10 1.66 0.59 9.95
N LEU A 11 0.75 1.55 9.74
CA LEU A 11 -0.62 1.49 10.23
C LEU A 11 -1.55 1.67 9.04
N SER A 12 -2.50 0.75 8.88
CA SER A 12 -3.56 0.87 7.88
C SER A 12 -4.91 0.62 8.52
N TYR A 13 -5.90 1.38 8.05
CA TYR A 13 -7.29 1.26 8.45
C TYR A 13 -8.14 1.16 7.19
N ASN A 14 -8.91 0.07 7.09
CA ASN A 14 -9.84 -0.15 5.99
C ASN A 14 -11.26 -0.22 6.54
N HIS A 15 -12.16 0.53 5.91
CA HIS A 15 -13.58 0.54 6.20
C HIS A 15 -14.36 0.03 4.99
N PHE A 16 -15.22 -0.96 5.21
CA PHE A 16 -16.12 -1.48 4.19
C PHE A 16 -17.45 -0.75 4.32
N PHE A 17 -17.82 -0.01 3.27
CA PHE A 17 -19.08 0.72 3.22
C PHE A 17 -20.22 -0.20 2.77
N GLN A 18 -21.46 0.29 2.89
CA GLN A 18 -22.62 -0.43 2.40
C GLN A 18 -22.51 -0.69 0.90
N GLY A 19 -22.78 -1.93 0.49
CA GLY A 19 -22.62 -2.38 -0.90
C GLY A 19 -21.25 -3.01 -1.13
N ARG A 20 -20.63 -2.69 -2.27
CA ARG A 20 -19.35 -3.27 -2.72
C ARG A 20 -18.20 -2.26 -2.68
N TRP A 21 -18.35 -1.18 -1.90
CA TRP A 21 -17.35 -0.13 -1.77
C TRP A 21 -16.53 -0.32 -0.49
N TRP A 22 -15.25 -0.04 -0.58
CA TRP A 22 -14.37 0.00 0.57
C TRP A 22 -13.43 1.20 0.45
N GLY A 23 -13.03 1.76 1.58
CA GLY A 23 -12.06 2.84 1.68
C GLY A 23 -10.97 2.46 2.66
N GLY A 24 -9.76 2.96 2.41
CA GLY A 24 -8.60 2.69 3.21
C GLY A 24 -7.75 3.94 3.39
N VAL A 25 -7.20 4.10 4.59
CA VAL A 25 -6.11 5.04 4.87
C VAL A 25 -4.94 4.26 5.40
N GLY A 26 -3.74 4.59 4.93
CA GLY A 26 -2.50 3.98 5.37
C GLY A 26 -1.46 5.04 5.68
N THR A 27 -0.68 4.83 6.73
CA THR A 27 0.54 5.58 6.98
C THR A 27 1.68 4.59 7.20
N LYS A 28 2.83 4.85 6.57
CA LYS A 28 4.03 4.04 6.68
C LYS A 28 5.21 4.95 6.98
N LEU A 29 5.90 4.63 8.07
CA LEU A 29 7.13 5.25 8.51
C LEU A 29 8.27 4.27 8.27
N GLN A 30 9.26 4.70 7.50
CA GLN A 30 10.47 3.93 7.26
C GLN A 30 11.68 4.77 7.64
N GLN A 31 12.63 4.14 8.32
CA GLN A 31 13.94 4.70 8.61
C GLN A 31 14.98 3.71 8.08
N ASN A 32 15.83 4.15 7.16
CA ASN A 32 16.86 3.30 6.57
C ASN A 32 18.16 4.07 6.29
N THR A 33 19.08 4.03 7.26
CA THR A 33 20.37 4.73 7.20
C THR A 33 21.36 4.11 6.20
N GLU A 34 21.10 2.92 5.66
CA GLU A 34 21.98 2.24 4.68
C GLU A 34 21.70 2.68 3.23
N LEU A 35 20.53 3.27 2.98
CA LEU A 35 20.08 3.75 1.68
C LEU A 35 20.13 5.29 1.57
N ASP A 36 20.90 5.93 2.46
CA ASP A 36 20.96 7.39 2.60
C ASP A 36 19.60 8.06 2.89
N LEU A 37 18.69 7.29 3.52
CA LEU A 37 17.31 7.66 3.78
C LEU A 37 17.05 7.75 5.29
N ASP A 38 17.24 8.96 5.80
CA ASP A 38 17.13 9.27 7.22
C ASP A 38 15.68 9.04 7.72
N TYR A 39 14.69 9.42 6.90
CA TYR A 39 13.27 9.20 7.19
C TYR A 39 12.38 9.27 5.95
N ARG A 40 11.45 8.33 5.82
CA ARG A 40 10.39 8.32 4.81
C ARG A 40 9.02 8.15 5.47
N LEU A 41 8.16 9.15 5.31
CA LEU A 41 6.75 9.11 5.69
C LEU A 41 5.91 8.98 4.41
N GLN A 42 5.18 7.89 4.30
CA GLN A 42 4.20 7.68 3.24
C GLN A 42 2.80 7.71 3.85
N MET A 43 1.92 8.54 3.32
CA MET A 43 0.51 8.58 3.69
C MET A 43 -0.32 8.35 2.44
N GLY A 44 -1.20 7.36 2.49
CA GLY A 44 -2.04 6.96 1.37
C GLY A 44 -3.51 6.97 1.74
N LEU A 45 -4.34 7.44 0.82
CA LEU A 45 -5.79 7.28 0.85
C LEU A 45 -6.20 6.49 -0.38
N ALA A 46 -6.98 5.44 -0.20
CA ALA A 46 -7.47 4.60 -1.29
C ALA A 46 -8.97 4.34 -1.11
N ALA A 47 -9.67 4.22 -2.23
CA ALA A 47 -11.03 3.73 -2.28
C ALA A 47 -11.15 2.73 -3.41
N GLY A 48 -11.93 1.68 -3.19
CA GLY A 48 -12.10 0.62 -4.17
C GLY A 48 -13.51 0.08 -4.22
N TYR A 49 -13.78 -0.59 -5.34
CA TYR A 49 -15.04 -1.24 -5.63
C TYR A 49 -14.79 -2.72 -5.95
N ASP A 50 -15.47 -3.59 -5.21
CA ASP A 50 -15.50 -5.02 -5.43
C ASP A 50 -16.42 -5.35 -6.62
N ILE A 51 -15.83 -5.58 -7.80
CA ILE A 51 -16.53 -5.93 -9.04
C ILE A 51 -17.05 -7.38 -8.99
N VAL A 52 -16.26 -8.29 -8.40
CA VAL A 52 -16.67 -9.67 -8.12
C VAL A 52 -16.30 -9.98 -6.67
N HIS A 53 -17.26 -10.49 -5.91
CA HIS A 53 -17.07 -10.84 -4.50
C HIS A 53 -17.85 -12.12 -4.24
N THR A 54 -17.16 -13.24 -4.39
CA THR A 54 -17.68 -14.60 -4.20
C THR A 54 -16.72 -15.35 -3.28
N ASN A 55 -17.19 -16.39 -2.59
CA ASN A 55 -16.36 -17.20 -1.68
C ASN A 55 -14.98 -17.62 -2.26
N PRO A 56 -14.85 -18.03 -3.53
CA PRO A 56 -13.56 -18.38 -4.10
C PRO A 56 -12.90 -17.27 -4.93
N VAL A 57 -13.58 -16.16 -5.24
CA VAL A 57 -13.03 -15.15 -6.16
C VAL A 57 -13.38 -13.75 -5.68
N ARG A 58 -12.34 -12.93 -5.49
CA ARG A 58 -12.47 -11.51 -5.24
C ARG A 58 -11.75 -10.72 -6.33
N PHE A 59 -12.50 -9.94 -7.08
CA PHE A 59 -11.97 -9.00 -8.06
C PHE A 59 -12.41 -7.60 -7.68
N TYR A 60 -11.44 -6.71 -7.46
CA TYR A 60 -11.71 -5.32 -7.14
C TYR A 60 -10.78 -4.40 -7.91
N ALA A 61 -11.31 -3.21 -8.22
CA ALA A 61 -10.53 -2.09 -8.68
C ALA A 61 -10.45 -1.06 -7.55
N MET A 62 -9.31 -0.40 -7.41
CA MET A 62 -9.12 0.69 -6.46
C MET A 62 -8.37 1.84 -7.10
N GLY A 63 -8.69 3.04 -6.61
CA GLY A 63 -8.00 4.26 -6.91
C GLY A 63 -7.58 4.93 -5.60
N GLY A 64 -6.44 5.59 -5.61
CA GLY A 64 -5.92 6.25 -4.43
C GLY A 64 -4.93 7.33 -4.76
N VAL A 65 -4.53 8.04 -3.71
CA VAL A 65 -3.45 9.02 -3.75
C VAL A 65 -2.48 8.68 -2.65
N LEU A 66 -1.19 8.84 -2.94
CA LEU A 66 -0.12 8.60 -2.01
C LEU A 66 0.77 9.86 -1.98
N VAL A 67 0.97 10.36 -0.77
CA VAL A 67 1.89 11.45 -0.48
C VAL A 67 3.10 10.82 0.19
N ASN A 68 4.25 10.95 -0.45
CA ASN A 68 5.52 10.46 0.07
C ASN A 68 6.42 11.64 0.41
N ARG A 69 6.83 11.74 1.67
CA ARG A 69 7.75 12.75 2.16
C ARG A 69 9.05 12.10 2.59
N GLU A 70 10.13 12.51 1.94
CA GLU A 70 11.47 11.97 2.13
C GLU A 70 12.40 13.05 2.66
N LYS A 71 13.21 12.69 3.66
CA LYS A 71 14.33 13.50 4.14
C LYS A 71 15.64 12.78 3.81
N PRO A 72 16.45 13.29 2.87
CA PRO A 72 17.79 12.78 2.60
C PRO A 72 18.76 13.13 3.74
N THR A 73 19.81 12.32 3.96
CA THR A 73 20.84 12.61 4.97
C THR A 73 21.68 13.85 4.63
N ASP A 74 21.92 14.07 3.33
CA ASP A 74 22.86 15.09 2.81
C ASP A 74 22.21 16.44 2.46
N SER A 75 20.91 16.64 2.72
CA SER A 75 20.17 17.85 2.30
C SER A 75 19.18 18.35 3.36
N VAL A 76 19.08 19.68 3.50
CA VAL A 76 18.13 20.34 4.43
C VAL A 76 16.69 20.30 3.89
N ASP A 77 16.54 20.05 2.59
CA ASP A 77 15.25 20.12 1.89
C ASP A 77 14.46 18.81 1.96
N PHE A 78 13.16 18.95 2.21
CA PHE A 78 12.22 17.84 2.20
C PHE A 78 11.70 17.64 0.77
N SER A 79 11.87 16.44 0.21
CA SER A 79 11.22 16.06 -1.04
C SER A 79 9.81 15.55 -0.75
N THR A 80 8.81 16.12 -1.40
CA THR A 80 7.41 15.68 -1.28
C THR A 80 6.92 15.26 -2.66
N ASN A 81 6.61 13.97 -2.81
CA ASN A 81 6.05 13.39 -4.02
C ASN A 81 4.56 13.12 -3.81
N PHE A 82 3.78 13.43 -4.84
CA PHE A 82 2.36 13.11 -4.90
C PHE A 82 2.14 12.14 -6.05
N GLU A 83 1.58 10.98 -5.73
CA GLU A 83 1.36 9.88 -6.67
C GLU A 83 -0.13 9.54 -6.69
N GLY A 84 -0.68 9.42 -7.88
CA GLY A 84 -1.99 8.80 -8.08
C GLY A 84 -1.79 7.32 -8.30
N ILE A 85 -2.59 6.48 -7.65
CA ILE A 85 -2.51 5.03 -7.79
C ILE A 85 -3.83 4.54 -8.33
N VAL A 86 -3.79 3.76 -9.42
CA VAL A 86 -4.92 2.98 -9.88
C VAL A 86 -4.49 1.53 -9.92
N SER A 87 -5.24 0.65 -9.27
CA SER A 87 -4.87 -0.74 -9.11
C SER A 87 -6.06 -1.66 -9.33
N MET A 88 -5.81 -2.78 -9.98
CA MET A 88 -6.79 -3.86 -10.16
C MET A 88 -6.22 -5.14 -9.58
N LYS A 89 -6.98 -5.76 -8.68
CA LYS A 89 -6.56 -6.99 -8.01
C LYS A 89 -7.57 -8.10 -8.20
N LEU A 90 -7.09 -9.21 -8.75
CA LEU A 90 -7.82 -10.47 -8.82
C LEU A 90 -7.21 -11.44 -7.81
N ILE A 91 -8.06 -11.99 -6.93
CA ILE A 91 -7.70 -12.98 -5.92
C ILE A 91 -8.58 -14.20 -6.15
N TRP A 92 -7.95 -15.34 -6.43
CA TRP A 92 -8.62 -16.64 -6.50
C TRP A 92 -8.22 -17.48 -5.28
N LEU A 93 -9.21 -17.77 -4.43
CA LEU A 93 -9.13 -18.57 -3.23
C LEU A 93 -9.77 -19.95 -3.50
N GLN A 94 -8.98 -21.02 -3.61
CA GLN A 94 -9.53 -22.37 -3.74
C GLN A 94 -9.42 -23.15 -2.41
N TYR A 95 -10.54 -23.27 -1.70
CA TYR A 95 -10.68 -24.01 -0.43
C TYR A 95 -10.87 -25.53 -0.63
N ARG A 96 -10.10 -26.17 -1.51
CA ARG A 96 -10.04 -27.64 -1.61
C ARG A 96 -8.58 -28.05 -1.48
N ARG A 97 -8.24 -28.73 -0.38
CA ARG A 97 -6.90 -29.27 -0.08
C ARG A 97 -6.23 -29.74 -1.39
N PRO A 98 -5.05 -29.20 -1.79
CA PRO A 98 -4.24 -28.17 -1.12
C PRO A 98 -4.75 -26.73 -1.31
N GLU A 99 -4.51 -25.86 -0.32
CA GLU A 99 -4.83 -24.43 -0.40
C GLU A 99 -3.94 -23.75 -1.45
N ILE A 100 -4.54 -23.36 -2.58
CA ILE A 100 -3.86 -22.60 -3.64
C ILE A 100 -4.40 -21.17 -3.60
N ASN A 101 -3.50 -20.20 -3.42
CA ASN A 101 -3.82 -18.78 -3.48
C ASN A 101 -3.10 -18.16 -4.67
N ILE A 102 -3.86 -17.75 -5.68
CA ILE A 102 -3.34 -17.03 -6.86
C ILE A 102 -3.84 -15.60 -6.75
N SER A 103 -2.90 -14.67 -6.70
CA SER A 103 -3.20 -13.24 -6.72
C SER A 103 -2.45 -12.56 -7.85
N THR A 104 -3.17 -11.74 -8.61
CA THR A 104 -2.61 -10.90 -9.66
C THR A 104 -2.89 -9.46 -9.29
N ASN A 105 -1.85 -8.63 -9.29
CA ASN A 105 -1.95 -7.20 -9.07
C ASN A 105 -1.42 -6.45 -10.29
N ILE A 106 -2.16 -5.43 -10.73
CA ILE A 106 -1.75 -4.52 -11.79
C ILE A 106 -1.88 -3.12 -11.21
N ASP A 107 -0.75 -2.45 -11.04
CA ASP A 107 -0.67 -1.10 -10.49
C ASP A 107 -0.19 -0.13 -11.58
N PHE A 108 -0.86 1.01 -11.70
CA PHE A 108 -0.47 2.13 -12.55
C PHE A 108 -0.08 3.31 -11.64
N TYR A 109 1.11 3.86 -11.87
CA TYR A 109 1.73 4.97 -11.14
C TYR A 109 1.99 6.14 -12.10
#